data_AF-A0A2P5BWS9-F1
#
_entry.id   AF-A0A2P5BWS9-F1
#
_cell.length_a   1.000
_cell.length_b   1.000
_cell.length_c   1.000
_cell.angle_alpha   90.00
_cell.angle_beta   90.00
_cell.angle_gamma   90.00
#
_symmetry.space_group_name_H-M   'P 1'
#
loop_
_entity.id
_entity.type
_entity.pdbx_description
1 polymer ?
#
loop_
_entity_poly.entity_id
_entity_poly.type
_entity_poly.pdbx_seq_one_letter_code
_entity_poly.pdbx_strand_id
1 'polypeptide(L)'
;MTKAHKVDVEPVSQEIQRLLSYKNESGWFVLTKGSTVMTTGHGFTILKVFEDFEKWKEVVKEKGFESTIKEYHNMALLTEWQCCWLDIPTMAGKVPEMTKCPECTRVMETFIDYRCCHIVDGITTKAHH
;
A
#
# COMPACT_ATOMS: atom_id res chain seq x y z
N MET A 1 -28.67 18.77 1.47
CA MET A 1 -27.53 18.86 0.53
C MET A 1 -26.25 18.90 1.36
N THR A 2 -25.80 17.76 1.87
CA THR A 2 -24.59 17.67 2.71
C THR A 2 -23.38 17.78 1.80
N LYS A 3 -22.62 18.87 1.96
CA LYS A 3 -21.45 19.19 1.14
C LYS A 3 -20.38 18.14 1.42
N ALA A 4 -20.11 17.25 0.47
CA ALA A 4 -19.01 16.30 0.54
C ALA A 4 -17.71 17.09 0.77
N HIS A 5 -17.11 16.90 1.95
CA HIS A 5 -15.82 17.48 2.26
C HIS A 5 -14.80 16.67 1.47
N LYS A 6 -14.27 17.22 0.37
CA LYS A 6 -13.09 16.65 -0.28
C LYS A 6 -11.96 16.75 0.73
N VAL A 7 -11.65 15.64 1.38
CA VAL A 7 -10.43 15.50 2.16
C VAL A 7 -9.30 15.38 1.14
N ASP A 8 -8.63 16.49 0.85
CA ASP A 8 -7.35 16.44 0.16
C ASP A 8 -6.37 15.73 1.11
N VAL A 9 -6.12 14.45 0.85
CA VAL A 9 -5.24 13.62 1.69
C VAL A 9 -3.80 14.08 1.44
N GLU A 10 -3.18 14.66 2.46
CA GLU A 10 -1.78 15.09 2.44
C GLU A 10 -0.86 13.92 2.01
N PRO A 11 0.21 14.16 1.23
CA PRO A 11 1.12 13.09 0.76
C PRO A 11 1.64 12.17 1.89
N VAL A 12 1.93 12.73 3.06
CA VAL A 12 2.36 11.96 4.25
C VAL A 12 1.25 11.02 4.73
N SER A 13 0.00 11.49 4.74
CA SER A 13 -1.15 10.68 5.10
C SER A 13 -1.39 9.54 4.11
N GLN A 14 -1.08 9.74 2.82
CA GLN A 14 -1.17 8.68 1.81
C GLN A 14 -0.14 7.57 2.04
N GLU A 15 1.12 7.92 2.30
CA GLU A 15 2.17 6.92 2.58
C GLU A 15 1.89 6.14 3.88
N ILE A 16 1.34 6.79 4.91
CA ILE A 16 0.90 6.11 6.13
C ILE A 16 -0.25 5.13 5.81
N GLN A 17 -1.24 5.55 5.02
CA GLN A 17 -2.33 4.67 4.59
C GLN A 17 -1.83 3.46 3.79
N ARG A 18 -0.85 3.67 2.90
CA ARG A 18 -0.18 2.58 2.17
C ARG A 18 0.49 1.59 3.11
N LEU A 19 1.29 2.08 4.05
CA LEU A 19 1.96 1.20 5.02
C LEU A 19 0.98 0.39 5.85
N LEU A 20 -0.12 1.01 6.29
CA LEU A 20 -1.17 0.31 7.03
C LEU A 20 -1.85 -0.77 6.18
N SER A 21 -1.99 -0.55 4.87
CA SER A 21 -2.54 -1.54 3.94
C SER A 21 -1.69 -2.81 3.82
N TYR A 22 -0.39 -2.72 4.10
CA TYR A 22 0.52 -3.86 4.05
C TYR A 22 0.69 -4.58 5.39
N LYS A 23 -0.08 -4.22 6.42
CA LYS A 23 0.04 -4.81 7.77
C LYS A 23 -0.04 -6.35 7.78
N ASN A 24 -0.88 -6.91 6.91
CA ASN A 24 -1.12 -8.36 6.84
C ASN A 24 -0.40 -9.01 5.64
N GLU A 25 0.40 -8.25 4.90
CA GLU A 25 1.12 -8.76 3.73
C GLU A 25 2.43 -9.45 4.10
N SER A 26 2.91 -10.33 3.21
CA SER A 26 4.14 -11.11 3.42
C SER A 26 5.43 -10.26 3.50
N GLY A 27 5.37 -9.02 3.02
CA GLY A 27 6.47 -8.05 3.13
C GLY A 27 6.08 -6.68 2.58
N TRP A 28 6.79 -5.65 3.02
CA TRP A 28 6.64 -4.26 2.59
C TRP A 28 7.98 -3.54 2.65
N PHE A 29 8.07 -2.37 2.00
CA PHE A 29 9.26 -1.53 2.07
C PHE A 29 8.91 -0.05 2.25
N VAL A 30 9.88 0.69 2.79
CA VAL A 30 9.88 2.16 2.87
C VAL A 30 11.22 2.64 2.35
N LEU A 31 11.19 3.50 1.32
CA LEU A 31 12.37 4.21 0.85
C LEU A 31 12.37 5.63 1.42
N THR A 32 13.45 5.99 2.13
CA THR A 32 13.61 7.32 2.72
C THR A 32 14.91 7.98 2.25
N LYS A 33 14.89 9.31 2.12
CA LYS A 33 16.08 10.15 1.98
C LYS A 33 16.15 11.12 3.15
N GLY A 34 17.05 10.86 4.11
CA GLY A 34 17.07 11.60 5.37
C GLY A 34 15.74 11.44 6.11
N SER A 35 15.11 12.55 6.48
CA SER A 35 13.79 12.58 7.13
C SER A 35 12.60 12.48 6.17
N THR A 36 12.83 12.40 4.86
CA THR A 36 11.77 12.42 3.85
C THR A 36 11.44 11.01 3.37
N VAL A 37 10.18 10.60 3.51
CA VAL A 37 9.66 9.37 2.89
C VAL A 37 9.47 9.62 1.40
N MET A 38 10.10 8.78 0.57
CA MET A 38 10.11 8.93 -0.89
C MET A 38 9.06 8.07 -1.57
N THR A 39 8.93 6.82 -1.13
CA THR A 39 7.88 5.89 -1.56
C THR A 39 7.80 4.72 -0.57
N THR A 40 6.61 4.17 -0.43
CA THR A 40 6.36 2.88 0.23
C THR A 40 5.75 1.91 -0.76
N GLY A 41 5.75 0.62 -0.45
CA GLY A 41 5.15 -0.37 -1.34
C GLY A 41 5.23 -1.79 -0.80
N HIS A 42 4.66 -2.71 -1.57
CA HIS A 42 4.65 -4.13 -1.24
C HIS A 42 6.04 -4.78 -1.44
N GLY A 43 6.37 -5.80 -0.65
CA GLY A 43 7.67 -6.47 -0.70
C GLY A 43 7.96 -7.13 -2.04
N PHE A 44 6.92 -7.67 -2.69
CA PHE A 44 7.07 -8.28 -4.01
C PHE A 44 7.47 -7.29 -5.11
N THR A 45 6.90 -6.08 -5.10
CA THR A 45 7.16 -5.11 -6.16
C THR A 45 8.59 -4.58 -6.07
N ILE A 46 9.11 -4.34 -4.87
CA ILE A 46 10.51 -3.91 -4.71
C ILE A 46 11.51 -5.02 -5.05
N LEU A 47 11.19 -6.28 -4.76
CA LEU A 47 12.03 -7.41 -5.18
C LEU A 47 12.15 -7.46 -6.70
N LYS A 48 11.04 -7.30 -7.44
CA LYS A 48 11.07 -7.20 -8.90
C LYS A 48 11.91 -6.03 -9.42
N VAL A 49 11.82 -4.87 -8.76
CA VAL A 49 12.69 -3.74 -9.10
C VAL A 49 14.16 -4.13 -8.97
N PHE A 50 14.54 -4.84 -7.91
CA PHE A 50 15.94 -5.26 -7.72
C PHE A 50 16.37 -6.45 -8.58
N GLU A 51 15.46 -7.33 -9.00
CA GLU A 51 15.75 -8.37 -10.02
C GLU A 51 16.24 -7.75 -11.33
N ASP A 52 15.67 -6.59 -11.69
CA ASP A 52 16.05 -5.83 -12.89
C ASP A 52 17.21 -4.85 -12.67
N PHE A 53 17.90 -4.89 -11.52
CA PHE A 53 18.97 -3.95 -11.14
C PHE A 53 20.02 -3.76 -12.25
N GLU A 54 20.47 -4.84 -12.87
CA GLU A 54 21.46 -4.80 -13.94
C GLU A 54 21.01 -3.98 -15.16
N LYS A 55 19.69 -3.91 -15.42
CA LYS A 55 19.12 -3.15 -16.54
C LYS A 55 19.05 -1.65 -16.26
N TRP A 56 18.96 -1.24 -15.00
CA TRP A 56 18.72 0.16 -14.64
C TRP A 56 19.82 0.82 -13.81
N LYS A 57 20.81 0.07 -13.33
CA LYS A 57 21.92 0.62 -12.53
C LYS A 57 22.66 1.79 -13.18
N GLU A 58 22.76 1.80 -14.51
CA GLU A 58 23.40 2.90 -15.24
C GLU A 58 22.52 4.16 -15.30
N VAL A 59 21.19 3.98 -15.31
CA VAL A 59 20.20 5.09 -15.29
C VAL A 59 20.31 5.91 -14.00
N VAL A 60 20.72 5.28 -12.90
CA VAL A 60 20.92 5.94 -11.60
C VAL A 60 21.92 7.09 -11.70
N LYS A 61 22.94 6.97 -12.56
CA LYS A 61 23.99 8.00 -12.73
C LYS A 61 23.41 9.29 -13.30
N GLU A 62 22.34 9.21 -14.09
CA GLU A 62 21.68 10.36 -14.71
C GLU A 62 20.48 10.87 -13.91
N LYS A 63 19.60 9.97 -13.45
CA LYS A 63 18.31 10.34 -12.81
C LYS A 63 18.36 10.41 -11.28
N GLY A 64 19.39 9.83 -10.67
CA GLY A 64 19.49 9.67 -9.22
C GLY A 64 18.71 8.46 -8.70
N PHE A 65 19.19 7.88 -7.60
CA PHE A 65 18.70 6.60 -7.05
C PHE A 65 17.22 6.65 -6.68
N GLU A 66 16.77 7.71 -6.03
CA GLU A 66 15.41 7.83 -5.53
C GLU A 66 14.40 7.92 -6.67
N SER A 67 14.71 8.73 -7.70
CA SER A 67 13.88 8.88 -8.89
C SER A 67 13.80 7.58 -9.67
N THR A 68 14.94 6.89 -9.85
CA THR A 68 15.00 5.62 -10.57
C THR A 68 14.18 4.55 -9.85
N ILE A 69 14.37 4.33 -8.56
CA ILE A 69 13.57 3.33 -7.83
C ILE A 69 12.08 3.65 -7.90
N LYS A 70 11.69 4.92 -7.73
CA LYS A 70 10.29 5.32 -7.81
C LYS A 70 9.68 5.02 -9.19
N GLU A 71 10.41 5.29 -10.26
CA GLU A 71 9.98 5.00 -11.63
C GLU A 71 9.80 3.50 -11.87
N TYR A 72 10.80 2.69 -11.54
CA TYR A 72 10.74 1.23 -11.73
C TYR A 72 9.71 0.57 -10.81
N HIS A 73 9.53 1.08 -9.58
CA HIS A 73 8.47 0.61 -8.68
C HIS A 73 7.08 0.90 -9.26
N ASN A 74 6.85 2.10 -9.81
CA ASN A 74 5.59 2.42 -10.48
C ASN A 74 5.33 1.51 -11.68
N MET A 75 6.36 1.18 -12.46
CA MET A 75 6.24 0.21 -13.55
C MET A 75 5.84 -1.18 -13.04
N ALA A 76 6.47 -1.65 -11.96
CA ALA A 76 6.15 -2.94 -11.34
C ALA A 76 4.69 -2.98 -10.84
N LEU A 77 4.17 -1.89 -10.27
CA LEU A 77 2.77 -1.77 -9.86
C LEU A 77 1.79 -1.88 -11.03
N LEU A 78 2.15 -1.32 -12.19
CA LEU A 78 1.31 -1.37 -13.40
C LEU A 78 1.27 -2.75 -14.04
N THR A 79 2.35 -3.54 -13.91
CA THR A 79 2.44 -4.89 -14.49
C THR A 79 1.85 -5.97 -13.59
N GLU A 80 1.86 -5.75 -12.27
CA GLU A 80 1.58 -6.80 -11.27
C GLU A 80 0.39 -6.47 -10.39
N TRP A 81 -0.70 -5.92 -10.96
CA TRP A 81 -1.83 -5.29 -10.26
C TRP A 81 -2.10 -5.84 -8.84
N GLN A 82 -1.59 -5.13 -7.83
CA GLN A 82 -1.83 -5.45 -6.42
C GLN A 82 -2.84 -4.44 -5.89
N CYS A 83 -4.12 -4.81 -5.90
CA CYS A 83 -5.09 -4.11 -5.06
C CYS A 83 -4.73 -4.39 -3.59
N CYS A 84 -4.68 -3.37 -2.75
CA CYS A 84 -4.41 -3.55 -1.33
C CYS A 84 -5.69 -3.86 -0.55
N TRP A 85 -5.56 -4.65 0.52
CA TRP A 85 -6.62 -4.86 1.51
C TRP A 85 -6.48 -3.80 2.62
N LEU A 86 -7.58 -3.16 3.03
CA LEU A 86 -7.60 -2.27 4.20
C LEU A 86 -8.58 -2.78 5.25
N ASP A 87 -8.07 -3.15 6.43
CA ASP A 87 -8.87 -3.48 7.61
C ASP A 87 -9.22 -2.21 8.39
N ILE A 88 -10.39 -1.63 8.11
CA ILE A 88 -10.88 -0.45 8.81
C ILE A 88 -11.87 -0.88 9.90
N PRO A 89 -11.56 -0.71 11.20
CA PRO A 89 -12.48 -1.05 12.27
C PRO A 89 -13.72 -0.14 12.21
N THR A 90 -14.90 -0.75 12.12
CA THR A 90 -16.18 -0.03 12.10
C THR A 90 -16.43 0.64 13.45
N MET A 91 -16.40 1.97 13.50
CA MET A 91 -16.86 2.72 14.68
C MET A 91 -18.39 2.89 14.62
N ALA A 92 -19.10 2.31 15.60
CA ALA A 92 -20.52 2.56 15.88
C ALA A 92 -21.41 2.70 14.61
N GLY A 93 -21.46 1.66 13.78
CA GLY A 93 -22.42 1.55 12.67
C GLY A 93 -22.16 2.45 11.45
N LYS A 94 -21.04 3.18 11.40
CA LYS A 94 -20.65 3.94 10.20
C LYS A 94 -19.72 3.11 9.33
N VAL A 95 -20.24 2.61 8.22
CA VAL A 95 -19.43 2.05 7.13
C VAL A 95 -18.65 3.21 6.48
N PRO A 96 -17.34 3.06 6.22
CA PRO A 96 -16.60 4.05 5.44
C PRO A 96 -17.30 4.30 4.10
N GLU A 97 -17.52 5.56 3.72
CA GLU A 97 -17.95 5.90 2.35
C GLU A 97 -16.95 5.33 1.34
N MET A 98 -17.41 4.95 0.14
CA MET A 98 -16.60 4.34 -0.91
C MET A 98 -15.22 5.01 -1.04
N THR A 99 -14.17 4.29 -0.61
CA THR A 99 -12.79 4.77 -0.64
C THR A 99 -12.10 4.33 -1.93
N LYS A 100 -11.13 5.13 -2.40
CA LYS A 100 -10.25 4.71 -3.50
C LYS A 100 -9.07 3.94 -2.93
N CYS A 101 -8.67 2.89 -3.64
CA CYS A 101 -7.47 2.13 -3.34
C CYS A 101 -6.24 3.06 -3.45
N PRO A 102 -5.38 3.15 -2.42
CA PRO A 102 -4.17 3.98 -2.45
C PRO A 102 -3.13 3.53 -3.48
N GLU A 103 -3.23 2.27 -3.96
CA GLU A 103 -2.36 1.72 -5.01
C GLU A 103 -2.93 1.91 -6.41
N CYS A 104 -4.12 1.35 -6.70
CA CYS A 104 -4.68 1.32 -8.05
C CYS A 104 -5.70 2.43 -8.35
N THR A 105 -6.03 3.28 -7.36
CA THR A 105 -6.99 4.41 -7.44
C THR A 105 -8.45 4.06 -7.76
N ARG A 106 -8.76 2.77 -7.96
CA ARG A 106 -10.11 2.25 -8.16
C ARG A 106 -10.90 2.30 -6.85
N VAL A 107 -12.22 2.37 -6.97
CA VAL A 107 -13.12 2.27 -5.82
C VAL A 107 -12.95 0.87 -5.20
N MET A 108 -12.74 0.81 -3.89
CA MET A 108 -12.59 -0.44 -3.15
C MET A 108 -13.96 -1.08 -2.90
N GLU A 109 -13.99 -2.41 -2.95
CA GLU A 109 -15.13 -3.18 -2.47
C GLU A 109 -15.13 -3.22 -0.94
N THR A 110 -16.31 -3.25 -0.33
CA THR A 110 -16.47 -3.28 1.14
C THR A 110 -16.85 -4.69 1.58
N PHE A 111 -16.07 -5.25 2.51
CA PHE A 111 -16.37 -6.52 3.18
C PHE A 111 -16.54 -6.29 4.68
N ILE A 112 -17.41 -7.06 5.31
CA ILE A 112 -17.62 -7.05 6.76
C ILE A 112 -17.12 -8.38 7.31
N ASP A 113 -16.17 -8.32 8.24
CA ASP A 113 -15.65 -9.49 8.95
C ASP A 113 -16.14 -9.51 10.40
N TYR A 114 -16.50 -10.70 10.89
CA TYR A 114 -16.92 -10.90 12.28
C TYR A 114 -15.77 -11.51 13.07
N ARG A 115 -15.24 -10.75 14.04
CA ARG A 115 -14.17 -11.19 14.95
C ARG A 115 -14.74 -11.42 16.36
N CYS A 116 -14.40 -12.54 16.98
CA CYS A 116 -14.74 -12.81 18.38
C CYS A 116 -13.80 -12.01 19.31
N CYS A 117 -14.32 -11.47 20.41
CA CYS A 117 -13.55 -10.68 21.38
C CYS A 117 -12.53 -11.48 22.20
N HIS A 118 -12.50 -12.81 22.03
CA HIS A 118 -11.55 -13.69 22.68
C HIS A 118 -10.38 -13.94 21.72
N ILE A 119 -9.29 -13.20 21.89
CA ILE A 119 -8.02 -13.49 21.21
C ILE A 119 -7.47 -14.78 21.84
N VAL A 120 -7.43 -15.87 21.08
CA VAL A 120 -6.57 -17.00 21.43
C VAL A 120 -5.21 -16.68 20.83
N ASP A 121 -4.22 -16.45 21.68
CA ASP A 121 -2.85 -16.16 21.30
C ASP A 121 -2.33 -17.22 20.30
N GLY A 122 -2.04 -16.76 19.09
CA GLY A 122 -1.23 -17.44 18.07
C GLY A 122 -1.60 -18.89 17.74
N ILE A 123 -2.26 -19.09 16.60
CA ILE A 123 -1.89 -20.10 15.58
C ILE A 123 -2.70 -19.81 14.31
N THR A 124 -1.96 -19.80 13.20
CA THR A 124 -2.38 -19.76 11.80
C THR A 124 -3.63 -20.61 11.51
N THR A 125 -4.58 -20.06 10.76
CA THR A 125 -5.31 -20.85 9.76
C THR A 125 -5.31 -20.10 8.44
N LYS A 126 -4.51 -20.60 7.50
CA LYS A 126 -4.85 -20.52 6.07
C LYS A 126 -6.30 -20.98 5.94
N ALA A 127 -7.14 -20.19 5.27
CA ALA A 127 -8.36 -20.71 4.69
C ALA A 127 -8.41 -20.21 3.24
N HIS A 128 -8.07 -21.11 2.34
CA HIS A 128 -8.57 -21.10 0.97
C HIS A 128 -10.09 -20.99 1.02
N HIS A 129 -10.66 -20.11 0.20
CA HIS A 129 -11.77 -20.40 -0.71
C HIS A 129 -11.86 -19.30 -1.77
#